data_AF-A0A2V6C1A0-F1
#
_entry.id   AF-A0A2V6C1A0-F1
#
_cell.length_a   1.000
_cell.length_b   1.000
_cell.length_c   1.000
_cell.angle_alpha   90.00
_cell.angle_beta   90.00
_cell.angle_gamma   90.00
#
_symmetry.space_group_name_H-M   'P 1'
#
loop_
_entity.id
_entity.type
_entity.pdbx_description
1 polymer ?
#
loop_
_entity_poly.entity_id
_entity_poly.type
_entity_poly.pdbx_seq_one_letter_code
_entity_poly.pdbx_strand_id
1 'polypeptide(L)'
;MLSCVACKNMEESALPQAVEIQKWRVVRITRERQGQFTFLGTGLIIVRDKRPFVVTNDHVARKARAPNEATSICIAFNTNAYPARVIGSDSAHDLALLELSPDFEIDG
;
A
#
# COMPACT_ATOMS: atom_id res chain seq x y z
N MET A 1 -4.78 21.52 35.70
CA MET A 1 -4.86 20.05 35.70
C MET A 1 -6.20 19.69 35.10
N LEU A 2 -6.29 19.59 33.77
CA LEU A 2 -7.55 19.39 33.04
C LEU A 2 -7.67 17.90 32.69
N SER A 3 -8.60 17.21 33.34
CA SER A 3 -8.91 15.81 33.08
C SER A 3 -9.72 15.69 31.78
N CYS A 4 -9.24 14.85 30.87
CA CYS A 4 -9.93 14.51 29.63
C CYS A 4 -11.23 13.78 29.97
N VAL A 5 -12.37 14.42 29.74
CA VAL A 5 -13.72 13.82 29.83
C VAL A 5 -14.29 13.80 28.42
N ALA A 6 -14.16 12.65 27.74
CA ALA A 6 -15.08 12.17 26.69
C ALA A 6 -14.54 10.89 26.03
N CYS A 7 -14.50 9.79 26.79
CA CYS A 7 -14.51 8.43 26.21
C CYS A 7 -15.57 7.60 26.96
N LYS A 8 -16.83 8.01 26.85
CA LYS A 8 -17.97 7.20 27.26
C LYS A 8 -18.96 7.22 26.10
N ASN A 9 -19.23 6.04 25.55
CA ASN A 9 -20.22 5.75 24.49
C ASN A 9 -19.69 5.68 23.05
N MET A 10 -18.55 5.01 22.83
CA MET A 10 -18.42 4.24 21.58
C MET A 10 -19.02 2.87 21.87
N GLU A 11 -20.26 2.64 21.43
CA GLU A 11 -20.79 1.30 21.32
C GLU A 11 -19.82 0.50 20.46
N GLU A 12 -19.26 -0.53 21.07
CA GLU A 12 -18.41 -1.54 20.46
C GLU A 12 -19.26 -2.27 19.42
N SER A 13 -19.43 -1.65 18.24
CA SER A 13 -20.00 -2.31 17.07
C SER A 13 -19.14 -3.54 16.85
N ALA A 14 -19.65 -4.69 17.29
CA ALA A 14 -18.95 -5.95 17.27
C ALA A 14 -18.26 -6.09 15.91
N LEU A 15 -16.92 -6.03 15.93
CA LEU A 15 -16.14 -6.29 14.73
C LEU A 15 -16.69 -7.59 14.14
N PRO A 16 -17.11 -7.61 12.86
CA PRO A 16 -17.79 -8.77 12.31
C PRO A 16 -17.01 -10.03 12.65
N GLN A 17 -17.66 -10.98 13.33
CA GLN A 17 -17.04 -12.17 13.93
C GLN A 17 -16.37 -13.11 12.90
N ALA A 18 -16.45 -12.78 11.61
CA ALA A 18 -15.71 -13.44 10.55
C ALA A 18 -15.14 -12.40 9.57
N VAL A 19 -14.27 -11.50 10.05
CA VAL A 19 -13.13 -11.14 9.19
C VAL A 19 -12.23 -12.36 9.22
N GLU A 20 -12.47 -13.30 8.30
CA GLU A 20 -11.50 -14.35 7.99
C GLU A 20 -10.15 -13.64 7.93
N ILE A 21 -9.21 -14.02 8.80
CA ILE A 21 -7.92 -13.32 8.93
C ILE A 21 -7.21 -13.49 7.59
N GLN A 22 -7.45 -12.56 6.67
CA GLN A 22 -6.68 -12.46 5.47
C GLN A 22 -5.28 -12.18 5.96
N LYS A 23 -4.30 -12.99 5.52
CA LYS A 23 -2.89 -12.71 5.79
C LYS A 23 -2.60 -11.32 5.24
N TRP A 24 -2.58 -10.32 6.12
CA TRP A 24 -2.25 -8.95 5.77
C TRP A 24 -0.80 -8.96 5.29
N ARG A 25 -0.60 -8.56 4.03
CA ARG A 25 0.73 -8.55 3.41
C ARG A 25 1.15 -7.10 3.26
N VAL A 26 1.97 -6.66 4.21
CA VAL A 26 2.63 -5.35 4.16
C VAL A 26 3.81 -5.47 3.21
N VAL A 27 3.92 -4.52 2.28
CA VAL A 27 4.98 -4.47 1.29
C VAL A 27 5.83 -3.22 1.44
N ARG A 28 7.07 -3.27 0.95
CA ARG A 28 7.91 -2.08 0.81
C ARG A 28 7.74 -1.51 -0.57
N ILE A 29 7.50 -0.20 -0.65
CA ILE A 29 7.44 0.54 -1.90
C ILE A 29 8.80 1.17 -2.12
N THR A 30 9.40 0.81 -3.24
CA THR A 30 10.71 1.28 -3.64
C THR A 30 10.63 1.94 -5.01
N ARG A 31 11.58 2.85 -5.24
CA ARG A 31 11.83 3.47 -6.53
C ARG A 31 13.15 2.96 -7.05
N GLU A 32 13.17 2.42 -8.26
CA GLU A 32 14.40 2.06 -8.94
C GLU A 32 14.83 3.22 -9.87
N ARG A 33 16.10 3.61 -9.79
CA ARG A 33 16.72 4.60 -10.67
C ARG A 33 18.15 4.13 -10.98
N GLN A 34 18.44 3.87 -12.26
CA GLN A 34 19.77 3.42 -12.71
C GLN A 34 20.30 2.20 -11.91
N GLY A 35 19.43 1.24 -11.59
CA GLY A 35 19.76 0.05 -10.81
C GLY A 35 19.89 0.26 -9.30
N GLN A 36 19.62 1.46 -8.79
CA GLN A 36 19.58 1.75 -7.36
C GLN A 36 18.14 1.78 -6.84
N PHE A 37 17.88 1.06 -5.75
CA PHE A 37 16.59 1.02 -5.08
C PHE A 37 16.55 1.99 -3.90
N THR A 38 15.59 2.93 -3.92
CA THR A 38 15.31 3.84 -2.82
C THR A 38 14.00 3.44 -2.14
N PHE A 39 14.03 3.22 -0.82
CA PHE A 39 12.81 3.00 -0.05
C PHE A 39 11.98 4.30 0.05
N LEU A 40 10.69 4.21 -0.27
CA LEU A 40 9.77 5.36 -0.24
C LEU A 40 8.72 5.27 0.87
N GLY A 41 8.30 4.06 1.22
CA GLY A 41 7.23 3.84 2.20
C GLY A 41 6.71 2.40 2.18
N THR A 42 5.58 2.20 2.84
CA THR A 42 4.91 0.90 2.90
C THR A 42 3.57 0.92 2.18
N GLY A 43 3.07 -0.26 1.88
CA GLY A 43 1.72 -0.44 1.37
C GLY A 43 1.13 -1.75 1.87
N LEU A 44 -0.17 -1.91 1.65
CA LEU A 44 -0.91 -3.12 1.97
C LEU A 44 -1.42 -3.76 0.68
N ILE A 45 -1.15 -5.05 0.50
CA ILE A 45 -1.76 -5.79 -0.60
C ILE A 45 -3.24 -6.04 -0.31
N ILE A 46 -4.08 -5.72 -1.29
CA ILE A 46 -5.48 -6.12 -1.35
C ILE A 46 -5.71 -6.92 -2.64
N VAL A 47 -6.63 -7.88 -2.60
CA VAL A 47 -6.96 -8.70 -3.78
C VAL A 47 -8.40 -8.44 -4.17
N ARG A 48 -8.64 -8.09 -5.44
CA ARG A 48 -9.98 -7.93 -5.99
C ARG A 48 -10.05 -8.64 -7.34
N ASP A 49 -11.03 -9.51 -7.53
CA ASP A 49 -11.21 -10.30 -8.76
C ASP A 49 -9.95 -11.07 -9.17
N LYS A 50 -9.27 -11.71 -8.19
CA LYS A 50 -7.99 -12.42 -8.36
C LYS A 50 -6.82 -11.54 -8.83
N ARG A 51 -6.97 -10.22 -8.81
CA ARG A 51 -5.89 -9.27 -9.16
C ARG A 51 -5.33 -8.63 -7.89
N PRO A 52 -3.99 -8.60 -7.74
CA PRO A 52 -3.34 -7.98 -6.60
C PRO A 52 -3.16 -6.47 -6.82
N PHE A 53 -3.53 -5.70 -5.81
CA PHE A 53 -3.31 -4.26 -5.74
C PHE A 53 -2.59 -3.90 -4.45
N VAL A 54 -1.96 -2.74 -4.41
CA VAL A 54 -1.34 -2.18 -3.20
C VAL A 54 -2.02 -0.86 -2.87
N VAL A 55 -2.54 -0.76 -1.66
CA VAL A 55 -3.00 0.49 -1.07
C VAL A 55 -1.83 1.13 -0.33
N THR A 56 -1.60 2.41 -0.54
CA THR A 56 -0.56 3.20 0.13
C THR A 56 -1.01 4.64 0.27
N ASN A 57 -0.11 5.51 0.69
CA ASN A 57 -0.34 6.94 0.72
C ASN A 57 -0.08 7.61 -0.64
N ASP A 58 -0.89 8.61 -0.98
CA ASP A 58 -0.72 9.41 -2.20
C ASP A 58 0.67 10.07 -2.24
N HIS A 59 1.15 10.61 -1.12
CA HIS A 59 2.48 11.22 -1.09
C HIS A 59 3.61 10.22 -1.39
N VAL A 60 3.44 8.93 -1.08
CA VAL A 60 4.39 7.86 -1.45
C VAL A 60 4.33 7.61 -2.95
N ALA A 61 3.12 7.46 -3.50
CA ALA A 61 2.91 7.25 -4.93
C ALA A 61 3.44 8.42 -5.79
N ARG A 62 3.26 9.66 -5.34
CA ARG A 62 3.80 10.86 -6.02
C ARG A 62 5.33 10.90 -6.02
N LYS A 63 5.99 10.54 -4.91
CA LYS A 63 7.46 10.42 -4.84
C LYS A 63 8.00 9.36 -5.82
N ALA A 64 7.20 8.32 -6.08
CA ALA A 64 7.51 7.26 -7.01
C ALA A 64 7.35 7.68 -8.49
N ARG A 65 6.40 8.59 -8.79
CA ARG A 65 6.12 9.14 -10.13
C ARG A 65 7.04 10.32 -10.55
N ALA A 66 8.23 10.47 -9.97
CA ALA A 66 9.08 11.65 -10.22
C ALA A 66 9.18 11.95 -11.73
N PRO A 67 8.73 13.14 -12.18
CA PRO A 67 8.65 13.44 -13.61
C PRO A 67 10.06 13.56 -14.20
N ASN A 68 10.21 13.08 -15.44
CA ASN A 68 11.37 13.20 -16.34
C ASN A 68 12.38 12.04 -16.36
N GLU A 69 12.11 10.88 -15.74
CA GLU A 69 13.00 9.73 -15.85
C GLU A 69 12.24 8.41 -15.97
N ALA A 70 12.85 7.43 -16.66
CA ALA A 70 12.37 6.05 -16.71
C ALA A 70 12.47 5.44 -15.30
N THR A 71 11.43 5.69 -14.51
CA THR A 71 11.36 5.34 -13.10
C THR A 71 10.33 4.23 -12.93
N SER A 72 10.77 3.05 -12.50
CA SER A 72 9.89 1.94 -12.15
C SER A 72 9.54 2.01 -10.66
N ILE A 73 8.24 1.88 -10.35
CA ILE A 73 7.80 1.61 -8.99
C ILE A 73 7.96 0.12 -8.77
N CYS A 74 8.72 -0.27 -7.76
CA CYS A 74 8.96 -1.66 -7.42
C CYS A 74 8.39 -1.94 -6.03
N ILE A 75 7.54 -2.95 -5.94
CA ILE A 75 6.99 -3.46 -4.70
C ILE A 75 7.83 -4.64 -4.27
N ALA A 76 8.57 -4.49 -3.18
CA ALA A 76 9.36 -5.57 -2.61
C ALA A 76 8.51 -6.37 -1.61
N PHE A 77 8.41 -7.67 -1.88
CA PHE A 77 7.75 -8.67 -1.04
C PHE A 77 8.63 -9.91 -0.95
N ASN A 78 8.96 -10.34 0.27
CA ASN A 78 10.00 -11.34 0.54
C ASN A 78 11.34 -10.97 -0.14
N THR A 79 11.84 -11.83 -1.02
CA THR A 79 13.10 -11.64 -1.78
C THR A 79 12.88 -11.05 -3.17
N ASN A 80 11.62 -10.85 -3.58
CA ASN A 80 11.27 -10.46 -4.94
C ASN A 80 10.81 -9.00 -5.00
N ALA A 81 11.07 -8.35 -6.12
CA ALA A 81 10.60 -7.01 -6.42
C ALA A 81 9.76 -7.04 -7.69
N TYR A 82 8.56 -6.46 -7.63
CA TYR A 82 7.59 -6.51 -8.72
C TYR A 82 7.28 -5.11 -9.22
N PRO A 83 7.25 -4.87 -10.54
CA PRO A 83 6.86 -3.57 -11.05
C PRO A 83 5.38 -3.30 -10.72
N ALA A 84 5.08 -2.04 -10.44
CA ALA A 84 3.75 -1.58 -10.16
C ALA A 84 3.43 -0.26 -10.88
N ARG A 85 2.14 -0.05 -11.13
CA ARG A 85 1.62 1.16 -11.77
C ARG A 85 0.58 1.80 -10.87
N VAL A 86 0.68 3.10 -10.66
CA VAL A 86 -0.36 3.86 -9.93
C VAL A 86 -1.64 3.91 -10.79
N ILE A 87 -2.74 3.35 -10.29
CA ILE A 87 -4.06 3.34 -10.93
C ILE A 87 -4.80 4.65 -10.69
N GLY A 88 -4.76 5.11 -9.44
CA GLY A 88 -5.43 6.32 -9.01
C GLY A 88 -4.94 6.74 -7.63
N SER A 89 -5.21 7.99 -7.28
CA SER A 89 -4.95 8.50 -5.95
C SER A 89 -6.00 9.52 -5.54
N ASP A 90 -6.13 9.68 -4.23
CA ASP A 90 -6.96 10.64 -3.55
C ASP A 90 -6.05 11.46 -2.62
N SER A 91 -5.71 12.65 -3.06
CA SER A 91 -4.85 13.55 -2.30
C SER A 91 -5.52 14.15 -1.07
N ALA A 92 -6.86 14.17 -1.01
CA ALA A 92 -7.58 14.73 0.15
C ALA A 92 -7.47 13.81 1.38
N HIS A 93 -7.43 12.50 1.14
CA HIS A 93 -7.28 11.47 2.18
C HIS A 93 -5.88 10.85 2.24
N ASP A 94 -4.96 11.32 1.39
CA ASP A 94 -3.60 10.80 1.24
C ASP A 94 -3.60 9.29 0.98
N LEU A 95 -4.40 8.84 0.00
CA LEU A 95 -4.52 7.44 -0.40
C LEU A 95 -4.15 7.25 -1.87
N ALA A 96 -3.51 6.13 -2.21
CA ALA A 96 -3.25 5.74 -3.58
C ALA A 96 -3.41 4.24 -3.77
N LEU A 97 -3.83 3.86 -4.97
CA LEU A 97 -3.95 2.47 -5.40
C LEU A 97 -2.93 2.19 -6.50
N LEU A 98 -2.13 1.15 -6.28
CA LEU A 98 -1.16 0.63 -7.23
C LEU A 98 -1.62 -0.74 -7.72
N GLU A 99 -1.45 -1.02 -9.00
CA GLU A 99 -1.61 -2.34 -9.59
C GLU A 99 -0.24 -2.98 -9.75
N LEU A 100 -0.12 -4.22 -9.27
CA LEU A 100 1.08 -5.04 -9.40
C LEU A 100 1.12 -5.71 -10.78
N SER A 101 2.32 -6.08 -11.27
CA SER A 101 2.47 -6.92 -12.46
C SER A 101 1.61 -8.19 -12.35
N PRO A 102 1.08 -8.73 -13.47
CA PRO A 102 0.42 -10.04 -13.49
C PRO A 102 1.30 -11.18 -12.94
N ASP A 103 2.62 -11.02 -13.00
CA ASP A 103 3.61 -11.98 -12.50
C ASP A 103 3.76 -11.95 -10.97
N PHE A 104 2.98 -11.13 -10.26
CA PHE A 104 2.98 -11.11 -8.81
C PHE A 104 2.31 -12.35 -8.25
N GLU A 105 3.12 -13.24 -7.67
CA GLU A 105 2.65 -14.42 -6.98
C GLU A 105 2.50 -14.14 -5.49
N ILE A 106 1.26 -14.28 -5.01
CA ILE A 106 0.93 -14.14 -3.59
C ILE A 106 1.54 -15.31 -2.81
N ASP A 107 1.61 -16.52 -3.35
CA ASP A 107 2.00 -17.72 -2.58
C ASP A 107 3.36 -18.29 -3.00
N GLY A 108 4.38 -17.44 -3.06
CA GLY A 108 5.76 -17.91 -3.07
C GLY A 108 6.04 -18.89 -1.94
#